data_AF-A0AAV7RR76-F1
#
_entry.id   AF-A0AAV7RR76-F1
#
_cell.length_a   1.000
_cell.length_b   1.000
_cell.length_c   1.000
_cell.angle_alpha   90.00
_cell.angle_beta   90.00
_cell.angle_gamma   90.00
#
_symmetry.space_group_name_H-M   'P 1'
#
loop_
_entity.id
_entity.type
_entity.pdbx_description
1 polymer ?
#
loop_
_entity_poly.entity_id
_entity_poly.type
_entity_poly.pdbx_seq_one_letter_code
_entity_poly.pdbx_strand_id
1 'polypeptide(L)'
;MGRLYPLSQGEISVPQVLTLDPFISNLIGKPSSLSEEVNLTDPIDKNVEAAIKRSHAELSLSLRSEIYGVYTSQSLVKDFQSLSSALQDGEDCSDLLSRMEVQAKFLSDVAFDSLRASAIVTAGSVSARRHLHLSGWKVDLSQKNCLLRMSFGGSKVFGDELEEVLRKSFKS
;
A
#
# COMPACT_ATOMS: atom_id res chain seq x y z
N MET A 1 -1.99 -1.12 12.39
CA MET A 1 -2.09 0.22 11.79
C MET A 1 -3.23 1.06 12.35
N GLY A 2 -4.51 0.80 12.05
CA GLY A 2 -5.60 1.75 12.34
C GLY A 2 -5.80 2.17 13.81
N ARG A 3 -5.41 1.34 14.79
CA ARG A 3 -5.44 1.67 16.22
C ARG A 3 -4.15 2.32 16.75
N LEU A 4 -3.04 2.16 16.02
CA LEU A 4 -1.71 2.68 16.41
C LEU A 4 -1.54 4.15 16.03
N TYR A 5 -2.26 4.61 15.01
CA TYR A 5 -2.17 5.98 14.47
C TYR A 5 -3.57 6.62 14.37
N PRO A 6 -4.16 7.04 15.50
CA PRO A 6 -5.52 7.58 15.52
C PRO A 6 -5.56 9.00 14.93
N LEU A 7 -6.30 9.25 13.85
CA LEU A 7 -6.54 10.62 13.38
C LEU A 7 -7.89 11.10 13.91
N SER A 8 -7.96 12.33 14.42
CA SER A 8 -9.23 13.00 14.73
C SER A 8 -9.98 13.26 13.42
N GLN A 9 -11.31 13.08 13.41
CA GLN A 9 -12.12 13.16 12.20
C GLN A 9 -12.18 14.57 11.57
N GLY A 10 -11.57 15.59 12.18
CA GLY A 10 -11.78 17.01 11.85
C GLY A 10 -10.76 17.66 10.89
N GLU A 11 -9.53 17.16 10.79
CA GLU A 11 -8.46 17.91 10.11
C GLU A 11 -7.88 17.22 8.86
N ILE A 12 -7.81 15.88 8.86
CA ILE A 12 -7.32 15.10 7.72
C ILE A 12 -8.17 13.83 7.58
N SER A 13 -9.24 13.93 6.79
CA SER A 13 -9.96 12.77 6.31
C SER A 13 -9.06 12.03 5.31
N VAL A 14 -8.32 11.02 5.78
CA VAL A 14 -7.72 10.01 4.89
C VAL A 14 -8.76 8.91 4.68
N PRO A 15 -9.54 8.94 3.58
CA PRO A 15 -10.57 7.93 3.33
C PRO A 15 -9.89 6.58 3.20
N GLN A 16 -10.37 5.57 3.94
CA GLN A 16 -9.80 4.22 3.86
C GLN A 16 -10.15 3.50 2.55
N VAL A 17 -11.26 3.89 1.92
CA VAL A 17 -11.77 3.30 0.69
C VAL A 17 -12.28 4.42 -0.20
N LEU A 18 -11.83 4.47 -1.45
CA LEU A 18 -12.43 5.31 -2.47
C LEU A 18 -13.71 4.64 -2.98
N THR A 19 -14.80 5.37 -2.95
CA THR A 19 -16.07 4.98 -3.57
C THR A 19 -16.24 5.72 -4.89
N LEU A 20 -16.77 5.02 -5.89
CA LEU A 20 -17.15 5.64 -7.15
C LEU A 20 -18.30 6.62 -6.93
N ASP A 21 -18.28 7.75 -7.64
CA ASP A 21 -19.34 8.73 -7.57
C ASP A 21 -20.70 8.11 -7.95
N PRO A 22 -21.77 8.35 -7.18
CA PRO A 22 -23.09 7.78 -7.46
C PRO A 22 -23.60 8.10 -8.86
N PHE A 23 -23.29 9.30 -9.38
CA PHE A 23 -23.65 9.69 -10.75
C PHE A 23 -22.98 8.80 -11.80
N ILE A 24 -21.67 8.54 -11.65
CA ILE A 24 -20.92 7.69 -12.58
C ILE A 24 -21.36 6.24 -12.46
N SER A 25 -21.58 5.74 -11.23
CA SER A 25 -22.13 4.40 -11.00
C SER A 25 -23.48 4.20 -11.70
N ASN A 26 -24.35 5.23 -11.67
CA ASN A 26 -25.66 5.19 -12.33
C ASN A 26 -25.58 5.33 -13.85
N LEU A 27 -24.52 5.95 -14.38
CA LEU A 27 -24.27 6.06 -15.82
C LEU A 27 -23.79 4.71 -16.39
N ILE A 28 -22.87 4.05 -15.69
CA ILE A 28 -22.33 2.74 -16.07
C ILE A 28 -23.40 1.64 -15.99
N GLY A 29 -24.31 1.72 -15.02
CA GLY A 29 -25.42 0.77 -14.87
C GLY A 29 -26.54 0.90 -15.91
N LYS A 30 -26.49 1.88 -16.82
CA LYS A 30 -27.44 2.02 -17.93
C LYS A 30 -26.82 1.42 -19.20
N PRO A 31 -27.50 0.47 -19.89
CA PRO A 31 -26.97 -0.10 -21.11
C PRO A 31 -26.84 0.99 -22.17
N SER A 32 -25.60 1.27 -22.58
CA SER A 32 -25.32 2.17 -23.70
C SER A 32 -25.67 1.40 -24.97
N SER A 33 -26.54 1.93 -25.82
CA SER A 33 -26.93 1.33 -27.11
C SER A 33 -25.82 1.36 -28.17
N LEU A 34 -24.56 1.49 -27.75
CA LEU A 34 -23.35 1.41 -28.54
C LEU A 34 -22.37 0.56 -27.74
N SER A 35 -22.17 -0.65 -28.26
CA SER A 35 -21.23 -1.71 -27.95
C SER A 35 -20.16 -1.44 -26.87
N GLU A 36 -20.02 -2.45 -25.99
CA GLU A 36 -19.05 -2.61 -24.89
C GLU A 36 -19.40 -1.92 -23.57
N GLU A 37 -20.29 -2.59 -22.82
CA GLU A 37 -20.53 -2.34 -21.41
C GLU A 37 -19.24 -2.44 -20.58
N VAL A 38 -18.86 -1.37 -19.87
CA VAL A 38 -17.91 -1.46 -18.74
C VAL A 38 -18.66 -1.95 -17.50
N ASN A 39 -19.29 -3.13 -17.60
CA ASN A 39 -19.61 -3.91 -16.42
C ASN A 39 -18.34 -4.69 -16.05
N LEU A 40 -17.86 -4.57 -14.80
CA LEU A 40 -16.81 -5.46 -14.24
C LEU A 40 -17.38 -6.88 -14.04
N THR A 41 -17.99 -7.44 -15.09
CA THR A 41 -18.56 -8.78 -15.13
C THR A 41 -17.44 -9.82 -15.22
N ASP A 42 -16.29 -9.44 -15.79
CA ASP A 42 -15.12 -10.31 -15.89
C ASP A 42 -14.53 -10.54 -14.49
N PRO A 43 -14.33 -11.81 -14.06
CA PRO A 43 -13.60 -12.11 -12.82
C PRO A 43 -12.21 -11.45 -12.73
N ILE A 44 -11.55 -11.17 -13.86
CA ILE A 44 -10.27 -10.47 -13.91
C ILE A 44 -10.41 -9.02 -13.44
N ASP A 45 -11.42 -8.31 -13.92
CA ASP A 45 -11.69 -6.93 -13.57
C ASP A 45 -11.97 -6.79 -12.06
N LYS A 46 -12.71 -7.75 -11.50
CA LYS A 46 -12.96 -7.82 -10.04
C LYS A 46 -11.67 -8.02 -9.25
N ASN A 47 -10.74 -8.85 -9.73
CA ASN A 47 -9.47 -9.10 -9.05
C ASN A 47 -8.53 -7.89 -9.13
N VAL A 48 -8.50 -7.20 -10.26
CA VAL A 48 -7.75 -5.94 -10.42
C VAL A 48 -8.32 -4.87 -9.48
N GLU A 49 -9.63 -4.69 -9.47
CA GLU A 49 -10.31 -3.74 -8.60
C GLU A 49 -10.08 -4.06 -7.11
N ALA A 50 -10.13 -5.34 -6.72
CA ALA A 50 -9.83 -5.76 -5.35
C ALA A 50 -8.37 -5.46 -4.96
N ALA A 51 -7.41 -5.67 -5.87
CA ALA A 51 -6.01 -5.35 -5.65
C ALA A 51 -5.78 -3.84 -5.50
N ILE A 52 -6.47 -3.02 -6.29
CA ILE A 52 -6.42 -1.55 -6.21
C ILE A 52 -7.00 -1.08 -4.88
N LYS A 53 -8.21 -1.53 -4.51
CA LYS A 53 -8.85 -1.19 -3.23
C LYS A 53 -7.99 -1.53 -2.02
N ARG A 54 -7.38 -2.72 -2.03
CA ARG A 54 -6.47 -3.14 -0.96
C ARG A 54 -5.23 -2.26 -0.90
N SER A 55 -4.62 -1.94 -2.04
CA SER A 55 -3.45 -1.08 -2.12
C SER A 55 -3.76 0.33 -1.61
N HIS A 56 -4.92 0.87 -1.99
CA HIS A 56 -5.38 2.17 -1.51
C HIS A 56 -5.57 2.17 0.01
N ALA A 57 -6.26 1.17 0.56
CA ALA A 57 -6.48 1.07 2.01
C ALA A 57 -5.16 1.01 2.80
N GLU A 58 -4.15 0.32 2.27
CA GLU A 58 -2.82 0.27 2.91
C GLU A 58 -2.05 1.59 2.78
N LEU A 59 -2.10 2.26 1.63
CA LEU A 59 -1.54 3.63 1.49
C LEU A 59 -2.20 4.60 2.47
N SER A 60 -3.52 4.54 2.60
CA SER A 60 -4.27 5.36 3.55
C SER A 60 -3.83 5.12 4.99
N LEU A 61 -3.51 3.88 5.36
CA LEU A 61 -3.00 3.54 6.68
C LEU A 61 -1.54 4.01 6.87
N SER A 62 -0.69 3.85 5.86
CA SER A 62 0.71 4.34 5.85
C SER A 62 0.78 5.85 6.00
N LEU A 63 -0.12 6.58 5.33
CA LEU A 63 -0.15 8.03 5.43
C LEU A 63 -0.42 8.49 6.87
N ARG A 64 -1.22 7.73 7.64
CA ARG A 64 -1.43 8.04 9.07
C ARG A 64 -0.15 7.86 9.87
N SER A 65 0.58 6.76 9.68
CA SER A 65 1.86 6.55 10.38
C SER A 65 2.87 7.63 10.03
N GLU A 66 2.92 8.04 8.77
CA GLU A 66 3.83 9.09 8.30
C GLU A 66 3.49 10.47 8.87
N ILE A 67 2.20 10.84 8.96
CA ILE A 67 1.78 12.08 9.64
C ILE A 67 2.30 12.13 11.08
N TYR A 68 2.12 11.03 11.82
CA TYR A 68 2.65 10.92 13.17
C TYR A 68 4.19 10.95 13.21
N GLY A 69 4.84 10.32 12.25
CA GLY A 69 6.29 10.39 12.08
C GLY A 69 6.78 11.83 11.89
N VAL A 70 6.08 12.63 11.08
CA VAL A 70 6.41 14.05 10.88
C VAL A 70 6.30 14.81 12.20
N TYR A 71 5.20 14.68 12.94
CA TYR A 71 5.04 15.35 14.23
C TYR A 71 6.11 14.94 15.24
N THR A 72 6.39 13.64 15.36
CA THR A 72 7.42 13.14 16.28
C THR A 72 8.81 13.63 15.87
N SER A 73 9.13 13.67 14.57
CA SER A 73 10.43 14.19 14.10
C SER A 73 10.61 15.68 14.41
N GLN A 74 9.55 16.48 14.26
CA GLN A 74 9.58 17.91 14.62
C GLN A 74 9.74 18.09 16.14
N SER A 75 9.05 17.26 16.94
CA SER A 75 9.20 17.26 18.40
C SER A 75 10.63 16.89 18.81
N LEU A 76 11.22 15.88 18.18
CA LEU A 76 12.59 15.44 18.44
C LEU A 76 13.61 16.53 18.11
N VAL A 77 13.43 17.28 17.02
CA VAL A 77 14.29 18.44 16.69
C VAL A 77 14.23 19.51 17.77
N LYS A 78 13.05 19.79 18.33
CA LYS A 78 12.91 20.74 19.45
C LYS A 78 13.59 20.20 20.71
N ASP A 79 13.44 18.91 20.99
CA ASP A 79 14.09 18.27 22.14
C ASP A 79 15.62 18.29 22.02
N PHE A 80 16.18 18.16 20.80
CA PHE A 80 17.61 18.38 20.56
C PHE A 80 18.07 19.81 20.87
N GLN A 81 17.25 20.82 20.54
CA GLN A 81 17.56 22.21 20.87
C GLN A 81 17.54 22.42 22.39
N SER A 82 16.52 21.91 23.08
CA SER A 82 16.43 21.94 24.54
C SER A 82 17.60 21.22 25.21
N LEU A 83 18.05 20.09 24.66
CA LEU A 83 19.19 19.34 25.18
C LEU A 83 20.47 20.17 25.06
N SER A 84 20.67 20.84 23.93
CA SER A 84 21.85 21.70 23.74
C SER A 84 21.90 22.84 24.76
N SER A 85 20.76 23.43 25.12
CA SER A 85 20.69 24.48 26.15
C SER A 85 20.93 23.90 27.54
N ALA A 86 20.23 22.83 27.92
CA ALA A 86 20.36 22.21 29.23
C ALA A 86 21.79 21.73 29.53
N LEU A 87 22.51 21.22 28.52
CA LEU A 87 23.93 20.86 28.65
C LEU A 87 24.86 22.06 28.88
N GLN A 88 24.54 23.22 28.32
CA GLN A 88 25.32 24.46 28.57
C GLN A 88 25.10 24.98 29.99
N ASP A 89 23.87 24.86 30.49
CA ASP A 89 23.47 25.30 31.82
C ASP A 89 23.82 24.29 32.92
N GLY A 90 24.30 23.08 32.55
CA GLY A 90 24.66 22.02 33.48
C GLY A 90 23.47 21.34 34.16
N GLU A 91 22.29 21.42 33.54
CA GLU A 91 21.05 20.83 34.04
C GLU A 91 21.01 19.30 33.83
N ASP A 92 20.28 18.59 34.69
CA ASP A 92 20.01 17.17 34.47
C ASP A 92 19.10 16.97 33.25
N CYS A 93 19.60 16.20 32.28
CA CYS A 93 18.93 15.92 31.01
C CYS A 93 18.36 14.50 30.93
N SER A 94 18.36 13.73 32.02
CA SER A 94 17.96 12.31 32.03
C SER A 94 16.57 12.07 31.44
N ASP A 95 15.56 12.83 31.88
CA ASP A 95 14.19 12.75 31.38
C ASP A 95 14.07 13.15 29.90
N LEU A 96 14.83 14.17 29.49
CA LEU A 96 14.86 14.64 28.10
C LEU A 96 15.43 13.56 27.17
N LEU A 97 16.56 12.96 27.57
CA LEU A 97 17.20 11.87 26.82
C LEU A 97 16.29 10.63 26.74
N SER A 98 15.62 10.27 27.83
CA SER A 98 14.64 9.17 27.87
C SER A 98 13.48 9.43 26.90
N ARG A 99 12.93 10.65 26.89
CA ARG A 99 11.88 11.04 25.92
C ARG A 99 12.37 10.96 24.47
N MET A 100 13.57 11.45 24.19
CA MET A 100 14.18 11.40 22.86
C MET A 100 14.41 9.96 22.38
N GLU A 101 14.80 9.05 23.28
CA GLU A 101 14.94 7.62 22.96
C GLU A 101 13.59 7.01 22.56
N VAL A 102 12.51 7.32 23.29
CA VAL A 102 11.15 6.88 22.95
C VAL A 102 10.71 7.43 21.59
N GLN A 103 10.96 8.71 21.31
CA GLN A 103 10.66 9.32 20.01
C GLN A 103 11.43 8.65 18.86
N ALA A 104 12.73 8.36 19.05
CA ALA A 104 13.55 7.69 18.06
C ALA A 104 13.07 6.27 17.76
N LYS A 105 12.71 5.50 18.80
CA LYS A 105 12.10 4.16 18.64
C LYS A 105 10.78 4.24 17.88
N PHE A 106 9.92 5.20 18.23
CA PHE A 106 8.66 5.42 17.53
C PHE A 106 8.86 5.74 16.04
N LEU A 107 9.85 6.57 15.69
CA LEU A 107 10.17 6.87 14.28
C LEU A 107 10.66 5.63 13.52
N SER A 108 11.42 4.75 14.18
CA SER A 108 11.81 3.46 13.60
C SER A 108 10.60 2.57 13.32
N ASP A 109 9.64 2.51 14.25
CA ASP A 109 8.40 1.74 14.06
C ASP A 109 7.57 2.31 12.89
N VAL A 110 7.45 3.63 12.79
CA VAL A 110 6.79 4.31 11.65
C VAL A 110 7.47 3.96 10.32
N ALA A 111 8.80 3.98 10.28
CA ALA A 111 9.54 3.65 9.05
C ALA A 111 9.34 2.19 8.63
N PHE A 112 9.33 1.26 9.60
CA PHE A 112 9.05 -0.15 9.33
C PHE A 112 7.62 -0.36 8.82
N ASP A 113 6.65 0.32 9.43
CA ASP A 113 5.25 0.26 9.05
C ASP A 113 5.01 0.82 7.63
N SER A 114 5.68 1.92 7.27
CA SER A 114 5.64 2.49 5.90
C SER A 114 6.30 1.55 4.87
N LEU A 115 7.44 0.93 5.21
CA LEU A 115 8.09 -0.07 4.34
C LEU A 115 7.17 -1.28 4.09
N ARG A 116 6.51 -1.77 5.15
CA ARG A 116 5.55 -2.87 5.06
C ARG A 116 4.36 -2.50 4.16
N ALA A 117 3.80 -1.30 4.32
CA ALA A 117 2.71 -0.83 3.47
C ALA A 117 3.16 -0.73 2.00
N SER A 118 4.35 -0.18 1.74
CA SER A 118 4.95 -0.09 0.41
C SER A 118 5.11 -1.47 -0.25
N ALA A 119 5.53 -2.48 0.52
CA ALA A 119 5.62 -3.86 0.03
C ALA A 119 4.25 -4.44 -0.35
N ILE A 120 3.21 -4.20 0.46
CA ILE A 120 1.85 -4.68 0.16
C ILE A 120 1.28 -4.00 -1.08
N VAL A 121 1.48 -2.69 -1.22
CA VAL A 121 1.05 -1.90 -2.39
C VAL A 121 1.76 -2.39 -3.65
N THR A 122 3.07 -2.65 -3.56
CA THR A 122 3.85 -3.23 -4.66
C THR A 122 3.32 -4.60 -5.06
N ALA A 123 3.05 -5.47 -4.09
CA ALA A 123 2.47 -6.79 -4.34
C ALA A 123 1.07 -6.69 -4.99
N GLY A 124 0.23 -5.75 -4.53
CA GLY A 124 -1.07 -5.45 -5.13
C GLY A 124 -0.94 -5.00 -6.59
N SER A 125 -0.02 -4.08 -6.88
CA SER A 125 0.28 -3.62 -8.24
C SER A 125 0.75 -4.75 -9.14
N VAL A 126 1.69 -5.59 -8.68
CA VAL A 126 2.16 -6.77 -9.43
C VAL A 126 1.01 -7.73 -9.71
N SER A 127 0.17 -8.02 -8.70
CA SER A 127 -1.00 -8.89 -8.86
C SER A 127 -1.97 -8.34 -9.91
N ALA A 128 -2.31 -7.05 -9.85
CA ALA A 128 -3.18 -6.40 -10.82
C ALA A 128 -2.59 -6.47 -12.24
N ARG A 129 -1.30 -6.15 -12.39
CA ARG A 129 -0.61 -6.24 -13.69
C ARG A 129 -0.62 -7.65 -14.25
N ARG A 130 -0.41 -8.68 -13.42
CA ARG A 130 -0.51 -10.08 -13.88
C ARG A 130 -1.91 -10.41 -14.38
N HIS A 131 -2.95 -10.03 -13.63
CA HIS A 131 -4.34 -10.25 -14.05
C HIS A 131 -4.63 -9.57 -15.41
N LEU A 132 -4.21 -8.32 -15.59
CA LEU A 132 -4.36 -7.59 -16.85
C LEU A 132 -3.61 -8.25 -18.01
N HIS A 133 -2.36 -8.69 -17.80
CA HIS A 133 -1.59 -9.34 -18.87
C HIS A 133 -2.11 -10.75 -19.23
N LEU A 134 -2.75 -11.45 -18.29
CA LEU A 134 -3.33 -12.77 -18.52
C LEU A 134 -4.78 -12.72 -19.06
N SER A 135 -5.41 -11.55 -19.11
CA SER A 135 -6.84 -11.41 -19.45
C SER A 135 -7.15 -11.90 -20.86
N GLY A 136 -6.40 -11.41 -21.86
CA GLY A 136 -6.53 -11.79 -23.26
C GLY A 136 -5.81 -13.09 -23.66
N TRP A 137 -5.10 -13.74 -22.74
CA TRP A 137 -4.33 -14.94 -23.09
C TRP A 137 -5.21 -16.19 -23.10
N LYS A 138 -5.24 -16.90 -24.24
CA LYS A 138 -6.04 -18.10 -24.49
C LYS A 138 -5.38 -19.36 -23.92
N VAL A 139 -5.20 -19.41 -22.61
CA VAL A 139 -4.65 -20.55 -21.87
C VAL A 139 -5.60 -20.96 -20.75
N ASP A 140 -5.51 -22.22 -20.35
CA ASP A 140 -6.42 -22.76 -19.34
C ASP A 140 -6.28 -22.03 -18.00
N LEU A 141 -7.37 -22.00 -17.25
CA LEU A 141 -7.45 -21.33 -15.95
C LEU A 141 -6.40 -21.87 -14.97
N SER A 142 -6.07 -23.16 -15.04
CA SER A 142 -5.01 -23.77 -14.23
C SER A 142 -3.63 -23.14 -14.48
N GLN A 143 -3.29 -22.90 -15.76
CA GLN A 143 -2.04 -22.28 -16.17
C GLN A 143 -2.01 -20.80 -15.79
N LYS A 144 -3.12 -20.06 -15.97
CA LYS A 144 -3.23 -18.67 -15.48
C LYS A 144 -3.01 -18.59 -13.97
N ASN A 145 -3.64 -19.49 -13.21
CA ASN A 145 -3.49 -19.54 -11.75
C ASN A 145 -2.05 -19.88 -11.31
N CYS A 146 -1.34 -20.73 -12.05
CA CYS A 146 0.07 -21.01 -11.79
C CYS A 146 0.92 -19.73 -11.89
N LEU A 147 0.72 -18.96 -12.95
CA LEU A 147 1.47 -17.72 -13.20
C LEU A 147 1.11 -16.59 -12.24
N LEU A 148 -0.15 -16.50 -11.81
CA LEU A 148 -0.58 -15.54 -10.80
C LEU A 148 0.13 -15.75 -9.45
N ARG A 149 0.47 -17.00 -9.11
CA ARG A 149 1.09 -17.39 -7.83
C ARG A 149 2.61 -17.30 -7.79
N MET A 150 3.25 -16.97 -8.91
CA MET A 150 4.71 -16.87 -8.96
C MET A 150 5.25 -15.84 -7.96
N SER A 151 6.43 -16.06 -7.40
CA SER A 151 7.11 -15.05 -6.60
C SER A 151 7.41 -13.82 -7.46
N PHE A 152 7.53 -12.64 -6.83
CA PHE A 152 7.94 -11.43 -7.53
C PHE A 152 9.46 -11.26 -7.41
N GLY A 153 10.17 -11.34 -8.54
CA GLY A 153 11.62 -11.19 -8.62
C GLY A 153 12.11 -9.75 -8.82
N GLY A 154 11.25 -8.74 -8.64
CA GLY A 154 11.64 -7.32 -8.69
C GLY A 154 11.55 -6.67 -10.07
N SER A 155 12.30 -7.15 -11.06
CA SER A 155 12.43 -6.46 -12.37
C SER A 155 11.34 -6.83 -13.39
N LYS A 156 10.79 -8.04 -13.29
CA LYS A 156 9.80 -8.60 -14.22
C LYS A 156 8.51 -8.94 -13.50
N VAL A 157 7.37 -8.67 -14.14
CA VAL A 157 6.02 -8.92 -13.58
C VAL A 157 5.83 -10.39 -13.19
N PHE A 158 6.35 -11.32 -13.98
CA PHE A 158 6.29 -12.77 -13.72
C PHE A 158 7.61 -13.36 -13.19
N GLY A 159 8.68 -12.56 -13.06
CA GLY A 159 9.99 -13.02 -12.61
C GLY A 159 10.79 -13.76 -13.69
N ASP A 160 12.02 -14.16 -13.32
CA ASP A 160 12.97 -14.85 -14.22
C ASP A 160 12.62 -16.33 -14.42
N GLU A 161 11.89 -16.93 -13.48
CA GLU A 161 11.45 -18.33 -13.53
C GLU A 161 10.32 -18.59 -14.55
N LEU A 162 9.78 -17.54 -15.18
CA LEU A 162 8.64 -17.66 -16.09
C LEU A 162 8.91 -18.70 -17.18
N GLU A 163 10.07 -18.63 -17.84
CA GLU A 163 10.38 -19.52 -18.95
C GLU A 163 10.44 -20.99 -18.52
N GLU A 164 10.98 -21.27 -17.33
CA GLU A 164 11.01 -22.61 -16.77
C GLU A 164 9.61 -23.12 -16.42
N VAL A 165 8.78 -22.29 -15.78
CA VAL A 165 7.39 -22.61 -15.45
C VAL A 165 6.58 -22.87 -16.72
N LEU A 166 6.77 -22.06 -17.77
CA LEU A 166 6.12 -22.28 -19.05
C LEU A 166 6.56 -23.60 -19.68
N ARG A 167 7.86 -23.88 -19.75
CA ARG A 167 8.36 -25.15 -20.30
C ARG A 167 7.86 -26.38 -19.52
N LYS A 168 7.66 -26.29 -18.21
CA LYS A 168 7.12 -27.38 -17.37
C LYS A 168 5.61 -27.53 -17.50
N SER A 169 4.87 -26.42 -17.58
CA SER A 169 3.40 -26.40 -17.53
C SER A 169 2.73 -26.47 -18.91
N PHE A 170 3.46 -26.17 -19.98
CA PHE A 170 2.99 -26.16 -21.37
C PHE A 170 3.60 -27.26 -22.24
N LYS A 171 4.49 -28.09 -21.68
CA LYS A 171 4.80 -29.39 -22.29
C LYS A 171 3.68 -30.38 -21.95
N SER A 172 2.63 -30.33 -22.77
CA SER A 172 1.72 -31.46 -23.03
C SER A 172 2.04 -32.02 -24.40
#